data_AF-A0A095VMY6-F1
#
_entry.id   AF-A0A095VMY6-F1
#
_cell.length_a   1.000
_cell.length_b   1.000
_cell.length_c   1.000
_cell.angle_alpha   90.00
_cell.angle_beta   90.00
_cell.angle_gamma   90.00
#
_symmetry.space_group_name_H-M   'P 1'
#
loop_
_entity.id
_entity.type
_entity.pdbx_description
1 polymer ?
#
loop_
_entity_poly.entity_id
_entity_poly.type
_entity_poly.pdbx_seq_one_letter_code
_entity_poly.pdbx_strand_id
1 'polypeptide(L)'
;MDYRNADPAQAFPMAIEAMRNSGFLKTARYQEQQVRAYTVGADPLICEFAGKVVQSAAKLGIPLFAHCIVRTFDEQASAFARGVSKVNPAVQPWPHKAWAVDIVHGTLGWMDKPSIPHAWEVIGHLGYNVAQSMQIDVTWGGTFKRLYDPAHFELSDWRKRAGEGA
;
A
#
# COMPACT_ATOMS: atom_id res chain seq x y z
N MET A 1 -24.56 -10.35 -1.85
CA MET A 1 -23.94 -11.65 -1.49
C MET A 1 -23.00 -11.39 -0.33
N ASP A 2 -23.00 -12.25 0.68
CA ASP A 2 -22.04 -12.22 1.79
C ASP A 2 -20.87 -13.14 1.42
N TYR A 3 -19.70 -12.56 1.16
CA TYR A 3 -18.55 -13.26 0.57
C TYR A 3 -17.56 -13.80 1.60
N ARG A 4 -17.88 -13.71 2.90
CA ARG A 4 -16.99 -14.15 3.99
C ARG A 4 -16.79 -15.68 4.05
N ASN A 5 -17.59 -16.45 3.31
CA ASN A 5 -17.61 -17.92 3.34
C ASN A 5 -17.38 -18.59 1.96
N ALA A 6 -16.90 -17.85 0.95
CA ALA A 6 -16.61 -18.44 -0.36
C ALA A 6 -15.33 -19.30 -0.30
N ASP A 7 -15.28 -20.39 -1.08
CA ASP A 7 -14.07 -21.20 -1.28
C ASP A 7 -12.92 -20.27 -1.74
N PRO A 8 -11.73 -20.28 -1.09
CA PRO A 8 -10.57 -19.50 -1.51
C PRO A 8 -10.25 -19.62 -3.01
N ALA A 9 -10.43 -20.80 -3.60
CA ALA A 9 -10.21 -21.03 -5.03
C ALA A 9 -11.13 -20.18 -5.94
N GLN A 10 -12.28 -19.75 -5.43
CA GLN A 10 -13.24 -18.88 -6.12
C GLN A 10 -13.16 -17.44 -5.62
N ALA A 11 -12.83 -17.24 -4.34
CA ALA A 11 -12.86 -15.94 -3.69
C ALA A 11 -11.78 -14.99 -4.23
N PHE A 12 -10.56 -15.47 -4.48
CA PHE A 12 -9.49 -14.63 -5.06
C PHE A 12 -9.76 -14.20 -6.51
N PRO A 13 -10.15 -15.09 -7.44
CA PRO A 13 -10.57 -14.67 -8.78
C PRO A 13 -11.70 -13.64 -8.77
N MET A 14 -12.68 -13.80 -7.88
CA MET A 14 -13.78 -12.83 -7.73
C MET A 14 -13.30 -11.48 -7.19
N ALA A 15 -12.39 -11.48 -6.20
CA ALA A 15 -11.80 -10.25 -5.67
C ALA A 15 -11.02 -9.48 -6.75
N ILE A 16 -10.23 -10.20 -7.56
CA ILE A 16 -9.53 -9.64 -8.72
C ILE A 16 -10.55 -9.00 -9.66
N GLU A 17 -11.61 -9.71 -10.03
CA GLU A 17 -12.64 -9.18 -10.95
C GLU A 17 -13.35 -7.95 -10.38
N ALA A 18 -13.70 -7.97 -9.10
CA ALA A 18 -14.36 -6.86 -8.42
C ALA A 18 -13.47 -5.60 -8.34
N MET A 19 -12.14 -5.76 -8.36
CA MET A 19 -11.17 -4.66 -8.41
C MET A 19 -10.83 -4.23 -9.85
N ARG A 20 -11.20 -4.97 -10.89
CA ARG A 20 -10.83 -4.58 -12.26
C ARG A 20 -11.58 -3.33 -12.69
N ASN A 21 -10.84 -2.39 -13.26
CA ASN A 21 -11.37 -1.24 -13.95
C ASN A 21 -10.40 -0.76 -15.04
N SER A 22 -10.26 -1.57 -16.09
CA SER A 22 -9.39 -1.29 -17.23
C SER A 22 -9.77 -0.01 -18.00
N GLY A 23 -11.02 0.43 -17.88
CA GLY A 23 -11.47 1.72 -18.43
C GLY A 23 -10.81 2.90 -17.69
N PHE A 24 -10.78 2.85 -16.36
CA PHE A 24 -10.20 3.91 -15.54
C PHE A 24 -8.69 4.07 -15.76
N LEU A 25 -7.95 2.97 -15.99
CA LEU A 25 -6.51 3.00 -16.32
C LEU A 25 -6.17 3.91 -17.52
N LYS A 26 -7.13 4.14 -18.42
CA LYS A 26 -6.97 4.97 -19.63
C LYS A 26 -7.34 6.44 -19.43
N THR A 27 -7.79 6.82 -18.23
CA THR A 27 -8.28 8.18 -17.96
C THR A 27 -7.15 9.10 -17.51
N ALA A 28 -7.31 10.42 -17.76
CA ALA A 28 -6.40 11.44 -17.23
C ALA A 28 -6.33 11.39 -15.69
N ARG A 29 -7.47 11.12 -15.04
CA ARG A 29 -7.55 11.01 -13.57
C ARG A 29 -6.66 9.91 -13.00
N TYR A 30 -6.54 8.76 -13.68
CA TYR A 30 -5.60 7.72 -13.26
C TYR A 30 -4.15 8.18 -13.37
N GLN A 31 -3.80 8.92 -14.43
CA GLN A 31 -2.45 9.48 -14.61
C GLN A 31 -2.12 10.53 -13.55
N GLU A 32 -3.07 11.42 -13.24
CA GLU A 32 -2.95 12.40 -12.15
C GLU A 32 -2.69 11.73 -10.80
N GLN A 33 -3.29 10.56 -10.54
CA GLN A 33 -3.07 9.83 -9.29
C GLN A 33 -1.64 9.35 -9.12
N GLN A 34 -0.91 9.08 -10.21
CA GLN A 34 0.45 8.51 -10.14
C GLN A 34 1.49 9.49 -9.57
N VAL A 35 1.20 10.79 -9.60
CA VAL A 35 2.11 11.84 -9.12
C VAL A 35 1.67 12.47 -7.80
N ARG A 36 0.66 11.90 -7.14
CA ARG A 36 0.09 12.47 -5.90
C ARG A 36 0.97 12.30 -4.67
N ALA A 37 1.68 11.18 -4.56
CA ALA A 37 2.52 10.93 -3.40
C ALA A 37 3.77 11.81 -3.44
N TYR A 38 4.06 12.49 -2.33
CA TYR A 38 5.33 13.19 -2.15
C TYR A 38 6.47 12.19 -1.96
N THR A 39 7.52 12.29 -2.77
CA THR A 39 8.63 11.33 -2.85
C THR A 39 9.98 11.90 -2.45
N VAL A 40 10.10 13.22 -2.25
CA VAL A 40 11.38 13.84 -1.88
C VAL A 40 11.78 13.37 -0.49
N GLY A 41 12.97 12.78 -0.38
CA GLY A 41 13.48 12.20 0.87
C GLY A 41 13.11 10.72 1.09
N ALA A 42 12.34 10.12 0.18
CA ALA A 42 12.06 8.68 0.22
C ALA A 42 13.30 7.86 -0.14
N ASP A 43 13.40 6.66 0.44
CA ASP A 43 14.35 5.63 0.01
C ASP A 43 14.02 5.23 -1.44
N PRO A 44 14.99 5.24 -2.37
CA PRO A 44 14.72 4.88 -3.77
C PRO A 44 14.07 3.50 -3.94
N LEU A 45 14.38 2.53 -3.06
CA LEU A 45 13.82 1.18 -3.14
C LEU A 45 12.31 1.18 -2.89
N ILE A 46 11.81 1.99 -1.95
CA ILE A 46 10.36 2.02 -1.69
C ILE A 46 9.60 2.70 -2.85
N CYS A 47 10.21 3.71 -3.48
CA CYS A 47 9.66 4.35 -4.67
C CYS A 47 9.59 3.37 -5.86
N GLU A 48 10.67 2.64 -6.12
CA GLU A 48 10.71 1.64 -7.19
C GLU A 48 9.70 0.50 -6.92
N PHE A 49 9.64 0.02 -5.67
CA PHE A 49 8.68 -0.98 -5.22
C PHE A 49 7.25 -0.54 -5.49
N ALA A 50 6.87 0.66 -5.05
CA ALA A 50 5.53 1.21 -5.25
C ALA A 50 5.17 1.27 -6.74
N GLY A 51 6.08 1.77 -7.57
CA GLY A 51 5.91 1.83 -9.02
C GLY A 51 5.69 0.45 -9.65
N LYS A 52 6.48 -0.55 -9.27
CA LYS A 52 6.35 -1.92 -9.78
C LYS A 52 5.08 -2.63 -9.32
N VAL A 53 4.62 -2.40 -8.09
CA VAL A 53 3.32 -2.92 -7.61
C VAL A 53 2.19 -2.33 -8.43
N VAL A 54 2.17 -1.01 -8.61
CA VAL A 54 1.15 -0.32 -9.40
C VAL A 54 1.15 -0.81 -10.86
N GLN A 55 2.32 -0.92 -11.49
CA GLN A 55 2.44 -1.45 -12.85
C GLN A 55 1.97 -2.90 -12.96
N SER A 56 2.28 -3.74 -11.96
CA SER A 56 1.85 -5.14 -11.95
C SER A 56 0.34 -5.27 -11.76
N ALA A 57 -0.26 -4.44 -10.92
CA ALA A 57 -1.72 -4.37 -10.76
C ALA A 57 -2.40 -3.89 -12.04
N ALA A 58 -1.84 -2.88 -12.72
CA ALA A 58 -2.37 -2.38 -13.98
C ALA A 58 -2.39 -3.45 -15.08
N LYS A 59 -1.40 -4.37 -15.12
CA LYS A 59 -1.40 -5.54 -16.03
C LYS A 59 -2.57 -6.49 -15.77
N LEU A 60 -3.10 -6.51 -14.55
CA LEU A 60 -4.30 -7.26 -14.18
C LEU A 60 -5.60 -6.46 -14.39
N GLY A 61 -5.51 -5.22 -14.88
CA GLY A 61 -6.66 -4.31 -15.02
C GLY A 61 -7.08 -3.65 -13.70
N ILE A 62 -6.29 -3.73 -12.64
CA ILE A 62 -6.59 -3.16 -11.33
C ILE A 62 -5.86 -1.80 -11.19
N PRO A 63 -6.59 -0.67 -11.11
CA PRO A 63 -5.96 0.63 -10.94
C PRO A 63 -5.57 0.86 -9.48
N LEU A 64 -4.27 0.80 -9.19
CA LEU A 64 -3.70 1.23 -7.91
C LEU A 64 -2.91 2.52 -8.08
N PHE A 65 -2.61 3.20 -6.97
CA PHE A 65 -1.63 4.28 -6.94
C PHE A 65 -1.00 4.38 -5.54
N ALA A 66 0.20 4.94 -5.47
CA ALA A 66 0.82 5.30 -4.19
C ALA A 66 0.07 6.50 -3.61
N HIS A 67 -0.63 6.30 -2.50
CA HIS A 67 -1.36 7.35 -1.80
C HIS A 67 -0.42 8.23 -0.96
N CYS A 68 0.53 7.60 -0.27
CA CYS A 68 1.44 8.29 0.64
C CYS A 68 2.77 7.53 0.71
N ILE A 69 3.89 8.21 0.51
CA ILE A 69 5.23 7.63 0.69
C ILE A 69 5.89 8.36 1.86
N VAL A 70 6.14 9.66 1.68
CA VAL A 70 6.71 10.52 2.73
C VAL A 70 5.60 11.25 3.49
N ARG A 71 5.72 11.28 4.81
CA ARG A 71 5.02 12.17 5.73
C ARG A 71 6.02 13.03 6.46
N THR A 72 5.79 14.33 6.42
CA THR A 72 6.39 15.31 7.32
C THR A 72 5.98 15.05 8.76
N PHE A 73 6.67 15.70 9.71
CA PHE A 73 6.30 15.64 11.11
C PHE A 73 4.85 16.09 11.34
N ASP A 74 4.43 17.20 10.74
CA ASP A 74 3.09 17.75 10.93
C ASP A 74 2.01 16.82 10.35
N GLU A 75 2.27 16.18 9.22
CA GLU A 75 1.37 15.19 8.64
C GLU A 75 1.25 13.95 9.53
N GLN A 76 2.36 13.45 10.08
CA GLN A 76 2.34 12.32 10.99
C GLN A 76 1.66 12.68 12.32
N ALA A 77 1.88 13.88 12.85
CA ALA A 77 1.21 14.38 14.04
C ALA A 77 -0.29 14.54 13.84
N SER A 78 -0.70 15.09 12.70
CA SER A 78 -2.11 15.16 12.30
C SER A 78 -2.74 13.77 12.16
N ALA A 79 -2.04 12.82 11.52
CA ALA A 79 -2.52 11.44 11.38
C ALA A 79 -2.68 10.74 12.74
N PHE A 80 -1.74 10.95 13.66
CA PHE A 80 -1.80 10.44 15.03
C PHE A 80 -2.96 11.06 15.81
N ALA A 81 -3.11 12.38 15.76
CA ALA A 81 -4.20 13.11 16.44
C ALA A 81 -5.59 12.69 15.91
N ARG A 82 -5.71 12.41 14.61
CA ARG A 82 -6.95 11.91 14.00
C ARG A 82 -7.20 10.42 14.25
N GLY A 83 -6.27 9.70 14.88
CA GLY A 83 -6.37 8.26 15.14
C GLY A 83 -6.23 7.37 13.91
N VAL A 84 -5.83 7.92 12.76
CA VAL A 84 -5.58 7.16 11.52
C VAL A 84 -4.16 6.63 11.44
N SER A 85 -3.29 6.99 12.39
CA SER A 85 -2.01 6.36 12.63
C SER A 85 -1.83 6.15 14.14
N LYS A 86 -1.22 5.03 14.54
CA LYS A 86 -0.83 4.79 15.94
C LYS A 86 0.64 5.16 16.21
N VAL A 87 1.37 5.62 15.19
CA VAL A 87 2.78 5.98 15.34
C VAL A 87 2.87 7.39 15.89
N ASN A 88 3.34 7.50 17.12
CA ASN A 88 3.57 8.79 17.78
C ASN A 88 4.68 9.55 17.04
N PRO A 89 4.43 10.76 16.50
CA PRO A 89 5.45 11.55 15.80
C PRO A 89 6.65 11.93 16.70
N ALA A 90 6.49 11.92 18.02
CA ALA A 90 7.59 12.17 18.96
C ALA A 90 8.59 11.00 19.01
N VAL A 91 8.20 9.81 18.58
CA VAL A 91 9.07 8.63 18.46
C VAL A 91 9.58 8.57 17.03
N GLN A 92 10.75 9.16 16.83
CA GLN A 92 11.46 9.19 15.55
C GLN A 92 12.48 8.03 15.48
N PRO A 93 12.71 7.46 14.29
CA PRO A 93 12.01 7.70 13.03
C PRO A 93 10.71 6.87 12.93
N TRP A 94 9.79 7.27 12.03
CA TRP A 94 8.64 6.45 11.63
C TRP A 94 8.79 5.93 10.18
N PRO A 95 8.08 4.86 9.77
CA PRO A 95 8.25 4.25 8.46
C PRO A 95 8.05 5.24 7.30
N HIS A 96 6.95 6.00 7.31
CA HIS A 96 6.66 7.05 6.32
C HIS A 96 7.60 8.26 6.37
N LYS A 97 8.69 8.23 7.14
CA LYS A 97 9.73 9.26 7.01
C LYS A 97 10.49 9.08 5.69
N ALA A 98 10.72 7.82 5.27
CA ALA A 98 11.40 7.52 4.02
C ALA A 98 11.17 6.09 3.47
N TRP A 99 10.65 5.13 4.24
CA TRP A 99 10.78 3.70 3.94
C TRP A 99 9.45 2.94 3.82
N ALA A 100 8.33 3.66 3.75
CA ALA A 100 7.01 3.05 3.63
C ALA A 100 6.17 3.69 2.53
N VAL A 101 5.17 2.94 2.06
CA VAL A 101 4.17 3.38 1.10
C VAL A 101 2.80 2.84 1.48
N ASP A 102 1.78 3.69 1.37
CA ASP A 102 0.39 3.27 1.36
C ASP A 102 -0.06 3.17 -0.11
N ILE A 103 -0.50 1.98 -0.54
CA ILE A 103 -1.00 1.73 -1.90
C ILE A 103 -2.51 1.49 -1.83
N VAL A 104 -3.29 2.25 -2.61
CA VAL A 104 -4.76 2.19 -2.57
C VAL A 104 -5.36 2.11 -3.97
N HIS A 105 -6.62 1.71 -4.05
CA HIS A 105 -7.33 1.57 -5.30
C HIS A 105 -7.76 2.94 -5.87
N GLY A 106 -7.60 3.16 -7.18
CA GLY A 106 -7.83 4.43 -7.88
C GLY A 106 -9.26 4.96 -7.78
N THR A 107 -10.27 4.08 -7.89
CA THR A 107 -11.69 4.44 -7.75
C THR A 107 -12.34 4.01 -6.44
N LEU A 108 -11.87 2.93 -5.82
CA LEU A 108 -12.47 2.34 -4.61
C LEU A 108 -11.76 2.76 -3.32
N GLY A 109 -10.65 3.51 -3.40
CA GLY A 109 -9.88 3.96 -2.24
C GLY A 109 -9.42 2.79 -1.38
N TRP A 110 -9.82 2.80 -0.11
CA TRP A 110 -9.49 1.78 0.90
C TRP A 110 -10.37 0.53 0.80
N MET A 111 -11.30 0.50 -0.17
CA MET A 111 -12.21 -0.63 -0.37
C MET A 111 -13.01 -0.97 0.89
N ASP A 112 -13.35 0.05 1.70
CA ASP A 112 -14.22 -0.11 2.87
C ASP A 112 -15.69 -0.21 2.46
N LYS A 113 -16.07 0.51 1.40
CA LYS A 113 -17.44 0.61 0.86
C LYS A 113 -17.41 0.80 -0.67
N PRO A 114 -17.73 -0.22 -1.48
CA PRO A 114 -18.04 -1.59 -1.06
C PRO A 114 -16.81 -2.28 -0.46
N SER A 115 -17.03 -3.11 0.55
CA SER A 115 -16.02 -4.05 1.01
C SER A 115 -15.90 -5.20 0.01
N ILE A 116 -14.68 -5.47 -0.44
CA ILE A 116 -14.36 -6.58 -1.35
C ILE A 116 -13.51 -7.58 -0.57
N PRO A 117 -14.09 -8.72 -0.16
CA PRO A 117 -13.32 -9.74 0.57
C PRO A 117 -12.14 -10.25 -0.25
N HIS A 118 -11.01 -10.48 0.43
CA HIS A 118 -9.74 -10.90 -0.15
C HIS A 118 -9.03 -9.90 -1.08
N ALA A 119 -9.60 -8.72 -1.33
CA ALA A 119 -8.97 -7.71 -2.18
C ALA A 119 -7.60 -7.27 -1.64
N TRP A 120 -7.52 -7.08 -0.32
CA TRP A 120 -6.27 -6.69 0.34
C TRP A 120 -5.23 -7.81 0.31
N GLU A 121 -5.63 -9.07 0.47
CA GLU A 121 -4.73 -10.22 0.34
C GLU A 121 -4.18 -10.37 -1.08
N VAL A 122 -4.97 -10.07 -2.11
CA VAL A 122 -4.47 -10.00 -3.50
C VAL A 122 -3.39 -8.93 -3.63
N ILE A 123 -3.63 -7.72 -3.10
CA ILE A 123 -2.67 -6.62 -3.15
C ILE A 123 -1.41 -6.94 -2.34
N GLY A 124 -1.56 -7.52 -1.14
CA GLY A 124 -0.47 -7.98 -0.29
C GLY A 124 0.41 -9.02 -0.98
N HIS A 125 -0.22 -10.04 -1.59
CA HIS A 125 0.50 -11.06 -2.35
C HIS A 125 1.22 -10.49 -3.59
N LEU A 126 0.58 -9.55 -4.29
CA LEU A 126 1.22 -8.82 -5.39
C LEU A 126 2.45 -8.05 -4.92
N GLY A 127 2.35 -7.38 -3.76
CA GLY A 127 3.48 -6.72 -3.10
C GLY A 127 4.63 -7.67 -2.83
N TYR A 128 4.37 -8.83 -2.22
CA TYR A 128 5.41 -9.84 -1.98
C TYR A 128 6.08 -10.35 -3.26
N ASN A 129 5.31 -10.60 -4.32
CA ASN A 129 5.86 -11.04 -5.61
C ASN A 129 6.78 -9.98 -6.22
N VAL A 130 6.41 -8.70 -6.13
CA VAL A 130 7.25 -7.59 -6.59
C VAL A 130 8.51 -7.48 -5.74
N ALA A 131 8.39 -7.53 -4.41
CA ALA A 131 9.54 -7.48 -3.50
C ALA A 131 10.53 -8.62 -3.78
N GLN A 132 10.03 -9.84 -3.99
CA GLN A 132 10.84 -10.99 -4.38
C GLN A 132 11.58 -10.74 -5.71
N SER A 133 10.90 -10.19 -6.72
CA SER A 133 11.52 -9.86 -8.01
C SER A 133 12.60 -8.77 -7.90
N MET A 134 12.50 -7.93 -6.89
CA MET A 134 13.46 -6.86 -6.58
C MET A 134 14.55 -7.29 -5.61
N GLN A 135 14.46 -8.50 -5.04
CA GLN A 135 15.35 -8.99 -3.99
C GLN A 135 15.41 -8.06 -2.76
N ILE A 136 14.26 -7.51 -2.37
CA ILE A 136 14.10 -6.72 -1.14
C ILE A 136 13.13 -7.42 -0.19
N ASP A 137 13.32 -7.18 1.11
CA ASP A 137 12.36 -7.61 2.12
C ASP A 137 11.39 -6.47 2.44
N VAL A 138 10.09 -6.76 2.31
CA VAL A 138 9.02 -5.84 2.71
C VAL A 138 8.12 -6.50 3.75
N THR A 139 7.60 -5.68 4.66
CA THR A 139 6.53 -6.08 5.58
C THR A 139 5.23 -5.43 5.12
N TRP A 140 4.18 -6.24 4.99
CA TRP A 140 2.86 -5.79 4.61
C TRP A 140 1.96 -5.65 5.84
N GLY A 141 1.34 -4.48 6.01
CA GLY A 141 0.53 -4.14 7.18
C GLY A 141 -0.75 -4.97 7.33
N GLY A 142 -1.17 -5.69 6.29
CA GLY A 142 -2.24 -6.70 6.39
C GLY A 142 -1.87 -7.90 7.27
N THR A 143 -0.58 -8.12 7.55
CA THR A 143 -0.08 -9.20 8.43
C THR A 143 0.23 -8.74 9.86
N PHE A 144 0.08 -7.45 10.16
CA PHE A 144 0.36 -6.91 11.49
C PHE A 144 -0.62 -7.44 12.54
N LYS A 145 -0.08 -8.09 13.58
CA LYS A 145 -0.87 -8.73 14.65
C LYS A 145 -1.71 -7.76 15.49
N ARG A 146 -1.30 -6.48 15.58
CA ARG A 146 -1.89 -5.49 16.52
C ARG A 146 -2.59 -4.32 15.82
N LEU A 147 -2.33 -4.11 14.53
CA LEU A 147 -2.88 -3.01 13.75
C LEU A 147 -3.02 -3.47 12.31
N TYR A 148 -4.21 -3.95 11.92
CA TYR A 148 -4.47 -4.26 10.53
C TYR A 148 -4.45 -2.97 9.70
N ASP A 149 -3.44 -2.83 8.83
CA ASP A 149 -3.24 -1.69 7.93
C ASP A 149 -2.89 -2.19 6.52
N PRO A 150 -3.87 -2.68 5.76
CA PRO A 150 -3.61 -3.44 4.54
C PRO A 150 -3.16 -2.61 3.35
N ALA A 151 -3.27 -1.28 3.41
CA ALA A 151 -2.69 -0.39 2.40
C ALA A 151 -1.17 -0.27 2.54
N HIS A 152 -0.65 -0.54 3.74
CA HIS A 152 0.71 -0.22 4.14
C HIS A 152 1.73 -1.28 3.74
N PHE A 153 2.84 -0.84 3.16
CA PHE A 153 4.06 -1.61 2.96
C PHE A 153 5.26 -0.83 3.49
N GLU A 154 6.16 -1.50 4.19
CA GLU A 154 7.43 -0.93 4.65
C GLU A 154 8.61 -1.84 4.29
N LEU A 155 9.79 -1.26 4.05
CA LEU A 155 11.03 -2.04 3.96
C LEU A 155 11.30 -2.71 5.30
N SER A 156 11.45 -4.03 5.36
CA SER A 156 11.55 -4.75 6.63
C SER A 156 12.75 -4.34 7.48
N ASP A 157 13.81 -3.82 6.86
CA ASP A 157 15.04 -3.36 7.50
C ASP A 157 15.08 -1.83 7.73
N TRP A 158 13.95 -1.12 7.61
CA TRP A 158 13.92 0.35 7.66
C TRP A 158 14.53 0.94 8.93
N ARG A 159 14.35 0.30 10.09
CA ARG A 159 14.94 0.76 11.36
C ARG A 159 16.46 0.81 11.28
N LYS A 160 17.07 -0.23 10.72
CA LYS A 160 18.53 -0.28 10.50
C LYS A 160 18.98 0.83 9.54
N ARG A 161 18.23 1.07 8.47
CA ARG A 161 18.51 2.16 7.52
C ARG A 161 18.41 3.54 8.17
N ALA A 162 17.54 3.67 9.17
CA ALA A 162 17.37 4.88 9.94
C ALA A 162 18.42 5.09 11.03
N GLY A 163 19.36 4.15 11.20
CA GLY A 163 20.38 4.17 12.23
C GLY A 163 19.93 3.61 13.58
N GLU A 164 18.75 3.00 13.67
CA GLU A 164 18.33 2.26 14.86
C GLU A 164 18.93 0.84 14.80
N GLY A 165 19.89 0.55 15.70
CA GLY A 165 20.54 -0.77 15.80
C GLY A 165 22.02 -0.82 15.44
N ALA A 166 22.75 0.30 15.58
CA ALA A 166 24.19 0.27 15.84
C ALA A 166 24.46 0.17 17.34
#